data_AF-A0A949S1K6-F1
#
_entry.id   AF-A0A949S1K6-F1
#
_cell.length_a   1.000
_cell.length_b   1.000
_cell.length_c   1.000
_cell.angle_alpha   90.00
_cell.angle_beta   90.00
_cell.angle_gamma   90.00
#
_symmetry.space_group_name_H-M   'P 1'
#
loop_
_entity.id
_entity.type
_entity.pdbx_description
1 polymer ?
#
loop_
_entity_poly.entity_id
_entity_poly.type
_entity_poly.pdbx_seq_one_letter_code
_entity_poly.pdbx_strand_id
1 'polypeptide(L)'
;METPLLTVTLYTRKDCKLCDEVKAELAALEKDYPHRLAEVDIESDPALLKKYSASIPILEIGPYTLSAPVSRQQLQMTLGAALDRRGQLDKIGGAAHEARVRRGQEITSSDRVSFWLSRHYLFLLNFIIFLYVGLPFLAPVFMKAGAEIPARVVYTIYSPLCHQFGFRSFFLFGAQPYYPLQETGMKGIETFDQITGLKDLSNPQSLERLTAREFIGNPAVGYKVALCERDVAIYSGIFLFGLLFAATKRRIPPLHWTIWIVLGLGPIGLDGFSQLFSQFNWDWLSSFLAYRESTPFLRVLTGLLFGVSTAWFAYPYIEESMAETRQFFIKKFAVAK
;
A
#
# COMPACT_ATOMS: atom_id res chain seq x y z
N MET A 1 -2.99 -23.13 45.11
CA MET A 1 -3.28 -23.00 43.67
C MET A 1 -3.85 -21.61 43.48
N GLU A 2 -3.14 -20.73 42.78
CA GLU A 2 -3.72 -19.43 42.40
C GLU A 2 -4.97 -19.69 41.55
N THR A 3 -6.09 -19.07 41.93
CA THR A 3 -7.33 -19.19 41.16
C THR A 3 -7.09 -18.60 39.77
N PRO A 4 -7.38 -19.33 38.68
CA PRO A 4 -7.09 -18.85 37.33
C PRO A 4 -7.91 -17.60 37.01
N LEU A 5 -7.25 -16.43 37.00
CA LEU A 5 -7.89 -15.13 36.77
C LEU A 5 -8.35 -15.01 35.31
N LEU A 6 -9.65 -15.12 35.04
CA LEU A 6 -10.22 -14.94 33.69
C LEU A 6 -9.91 -13.54 33.15
N THR A 7 -9.85 -13.37 31.83
CA THR A 7 -9.77 -12.04 31.22
C THR A 7 -11.09 -11.74 30.50
N VAL A 8 -11.75 -10.67 30.91
CA VAL A 8 -12.98 -10.15 30.31
C VAL A 8 -12.61 -8.89 29.55
N THR A 9 -12.81 -8.86 28.23
CA THR A 9 -12.62 -7.64 27.41
C THR A 9 -13.95 -6.94 27.26
N LEU A 10 -14.06 -5.68 27.67
CA LEU A 10 -15.24 -4.84 27.50
C LEU A 10 -14.95 -3.76 26.45
N TYR A 11 -15.68 -3.81 25.32
CA TYR A 11 -15.70 -2.71 24.35
C TYR A 11 -16.69 -1.65 24.83
N THR A 12 -16.18 -0.45 25.03
CA THR A 12 -16.88 0.68 25.65
C THR A 12 -16.60 1.99 24.90
N ARG A 13 -17.25 3.07 25.31
CA ARG A 13 -16.92 4.46 24.93
C ARG A 13 -17.17 5.37 26.11
N LYS A 14 -16.78 6.64 26.00
CA LYS A 14 -17.14 7.66 27.00
C LYS A 14 -18.66 7.83 27.09
N ASP A 15 -19.14 8.12 28.29
CA ASP A 15 -20.55 8.42 28.57
C ASP A 15 -21.54 7.31 28.15
N CYS A 16 -21.19 6.05 28.45
CA CYS A 16 -22.00 4.88 28.15
C CYS A 16 -22.63 4.26 29.42
N LYS A 17 -23.88 4.64 29.73
CA LYS A 17 -24.60 4.13 30.92
C LYS A 17 -24.69 2.60 30.97
N LEU A 18 -25.05 1.96 29.85
CA LEU A 18 -25.11 0.49 29.77
C LEU A 18 -23.74 -0.15 30.01
N CYS A 19 -22.65 0.50 29.62
CA CYS A 19 -21.29 0.03 29.88
C CYS A 19 -20.96 0.14 31.37
N ASP A 20 -21.38 1.22 32.03
CA ASP A 20 -21.19 1.41 33.47
C ASP A 20 -22.01 0.41 34.30
N GLU A 21 -23.23 0.09 33.87
CA GLU A 21 -24.06 -0.97 34.46
C GLU A 21 -23.37 -2.35 34.36
N VAL A 22 -22.85 -2.70 33.18
CA VAL A 22 -22.09 -3.94 32.97
C VAL A 22 -20.84 -3.98 33.86
N LYS A 23 -20.11 -2.86 34.00
CA LYS A 23 -18.93 -2.78 34.88
C LYS A 23 -19.31 -3.03 36.34
N ALA A 24 -20.42 -2.46 36.80
CA ALA A 24 -20.91 -2.66 38.16
C ALA A 24 -21.29 -4.12 38.42
N GLU A 25 -21.99 -4.77 37.49
CA GLU A 25 -22.33 -6.20 37.60
C GLU A 25 -21.08 -7.10 37.55
N LEU A 26 -20.10 -6.80 36.69
CA LEU A 26 -18.83 -7.52 36.67
C LEU A 26 -18.10 -7.40 38.02
N ALA A 27 -17.99 -6.19 38.57
CA ALA A 27 -17.39 -5.99 39.90
C ALA A 27 -18.14 -6.75 41.01
N ALA A 28 -19.47 -6.80 40.95
CA ALA A 28 -20.28 -7.56 41.91
C ALA A 28 -20.07 -9.08 41.82
N LEU A 29 -19.72 -9.60 40.63
CA LEU A 29 -19.49 -11.03 40.36
C LEU A 29 -18.03 -11.46 40.55
N GLU A 30 -17.10 -10.54 40.78
CA GLU A 30 -15.65 -10.82 40.87
C GLU A 30 -15.31 -11.85 41.97
N LYS A 31 -16.05 -11.84 43.09
CA LYS A 31 -15.85 -12.79 44.19
C LYS A 31 -16.17 -14.23 43.80
N ASP A 32 -17.26 -14.43 43.06
CA ASP A 32 -17.74 -15.76 42.66
C ASP A 32 -17.05 -16.23 41.38
N TYR A 33 -16.65 -15.29 40.51
CA TYR A 33 -15.99 -15.54 39.25
C TYR A 33 -14.75 -14.64 39.11
N PRO A 34 -13.59 -15.03 39.66
CA PRO A 34 -12.38 -14.20 39.61
C PRO A 34 -11.94 -13.86 38.18
N HIS A 35 -11.89 -12.56 37.87
CA HIS A 35 -11.54 -12.07 36.55
C HIS A 35 -10.82 -10.72 36.57
N ARG A 36 -10.12 -10.41 35.48
CA ARG A 36 -9.56 -9.11 35.14
C ARG A 36 -10.41 -8.47 34.06
N LEU A 37 -10.76 -7.21 34.25
CA LEU A 37 -11.42 -6.41 33.23
C LEU A 37 -10.38 -5.68 32.36
N ALA A 38 -10.45 -5.87 31.05
CA ALA A 38 -9.68 -5.15 30.05
C ALA A 38 -10.63 -4.27 29.22
N GLU A 39 -10.46 -2.95 29.28
CA GLU A 39 -11.32 -2.01 28.57
C GLU A 39 -10.73 -1.62 27.21
N VAL A 40 -11.56 -1.68 26.17
CA VAL A 40 -11.22 -1.22 24.82
C VAL A 40 -12.18 -0.11 24.42
N ASP A 41 -11.66 1.10 24.26
CA ASP A 41 -12.42 2.23 23.72
C ASP A 41 -12.64 2.06 22.22
N ILE A 42 -13.90 1.93 21.78
CA ILE A 42 -14.24 1.78 20.37
C ILE A 42 -13.95 3.04 19.55
N GLU A 43 -13.85 4.21 20.19
CA GLU A 43 -13.54 5.48 19.51
C GLU A 43 -12.06 5.62 19.19
N SER A 44 -11.21 4.75 19.75
CA SER A 44 -9.76 4.75 19.53
C SER A 44 -9.35 4.31 18.12
N ASP A 45 -10.20 3.60 17.39
CA ASP A 45 -9.96 3.15 16.02
C ASP A 45 -11.25 3.23 15.15
N PRO A 46 -11.20 3.81 13.94
CA PRO A 46 -12.38 3.94 13.09
C PRO A 46 -13.06 2.62 12.71
N ALA A 47 -12.32 1.52 12.60
CA ALA A 47 -12.88 0.22 12.28
C ALA A 47 -13.61 -0.39 13.48
N LEU A 48 -13.12 -0.17 14.72
CA LEU A 48 -13.86 -0.55 15.94
C LEU A 48 -15.16 0.26 16.05
N LEU A 49 -15.11 1.57 15.84
CA LEU A 49 -16.28 2.44 15.87
C LEU A 49 -17.33 1.99 14.85
N LYS A 50 -16.91 1.72 13.60
CA LYS A 50 -17.81 1.22 12.55
C LYS A 50 -18.43 -0.13 12.92
N LYS A 51 -17.66 -1.03 13.54
CA LYS A 51 -18.10 -2.39 13.89
C LYS A 51 -19.06 -2.43 15.07
N TYR A 52 -18.85 -1.61 16.10
CA TYR A 52 -19.51 -1.77 17.40
C TYR A 52 -20.41 -0.60 17.83
N SER A 53 -20.41 0.54 17.13
CA SER A 53 -21.17 1.74 17.53
C SER A 53 -22.66 1.51 17.82
N ALA A 54 -23.31 0.54 17.16
CA ALA A 54 -24.73 0.23 17.33
C ALA A 54 -25.03 -0.85 18.40
N SER A 55 -24.02 -1.54 18.93
CA SER A 55 -24.18 -2.76 19.73
C SER A 55 -23.42 -2.76 21.06
N ILE A 56 -22.73 -1.66 21.40
CA ILE A 56 -22.08 -1.52 22.71
C ILE A 56 -23.10 -1.50 23.87
N PRO A 57 -22.73 -2.01 25.06
CA PRO A 57 -21.48 -2.70 25.39
C PRO A 57 -21.35 -4.08 24.73
N ILE A 58 -20.11 -4.46 24.39
CA ILE A 58 -19.77 -5.83 23.95
C ILE A 58 -18.74 -6.40 24.91
N LEU A 59 -18.98 -7.62 25.39
CA LEU A 59 -18.03 -8.37 26.20
C LEU A 59 -17.49 -9.56 25.41
N GLU A 60 -16.17 -9.76 25.48
CA GLU A 60 -15.52 -10.98 25.06
C GLU A 60 -14.92 -11.68 26.28
N ILE A 61 -15.40 -12.90 26.55
CA ILE A 61 -14.98 -13.74 27.68
C ILE A 61 -14.46 -15.06 27.10
N GLY A 62 -13.15 -15.14 26.87
CA GLY A 62 -12.55 -16.24 26.12
C GLY A 62 -13.15 -16.37 24.71
N PRO A 63 -13.80 -17.49 24.35
CA PRO A 63 -14.45 -17.70 23.06
C PRO A 63 -15.85 -17.06 22.96
N TYR A 64 -16.43 -16.62 24.07
CA TYR A 64 -17.82 -16.19 24.15
C TYR A 64 -17.92 -14.68 23.95
N THR A 65 -18.93 -14.23 23.20
CA THR A 65 -19.23 -12.82 22.98
C THR A 65 -20.63 -12.51 23.44
N LEU A 66 -20.81 -11.46 24.24
CA LEU A 66 -22.10 -10.91 24.64
C LEU A 66 -22.23 -9.49 24.09
N SER A 67 -23.39 -9.15 23.54
CA SER A 67 -23.74 -7.80 23.09
C SER A 67 -24.96 -7.30 23.85
N ALA A 68 -25.16 -5.98 23.88
CA ALA A 68 -26.33 -5.37 24.50
C ALA A 68 -27.67 -5.94 23.98
N PRO A 69 -28.71 -6.04 24.83
CA PRO A 69 -28.69 -5.82 26.28
C PRO A 69 -28.04 -6.99 27.03
N VAL A 70 -27.20 -6.68 28.03
CA VAL A 70 -26.47 -7.67 28.84
C VAL A 70 -27.09 -7.75 30.23
N SER A 71 -27.64 -8.91 30.58
CA SER A 71 -28.21 -9.17 31.90
C SER A 71 -27.21 -9.85 32.84
N ARG A 72 -27.41 -9.69 34.16
CA ARG A 72 -26.65 -10.39 35.20
C ARG A 72 -26.65 -11.92 35.01
N GLN A 73 -27.80 -12.50 34.64
CA GLN A 73 -27.91 -13.94 34.41
C GLN A 73 -27.02 -14.39 33.23
N GLN A 74 -26.99 -13.62 32.12
CA GLN A 74 -26.11 -13.92 30.99
C GLN A 74 -24.62 -13.80 31.37
N LEU A 75 -24.26 -12.81 32.18
CA LEU A 75 -22.90 -12.65 32.71
C LEU A 75 -22.49 -13.86 33.55
N GLN A 76 -23.31 -14.28 34.52
CA GLN A 76 -23.04 -15.44 35.37
C GLN A 76 -22.88 -16.73 34.55
N MET A 77 -23.80 -17.00 33.61
CA MET A 77 -23.73 -18.18 32.74
C MET A 77 -22.44 -18.19 31.91
N THR A 78 -22.07 -17.04 31.34
CA THR A 78 -20.91 -16.95 30.43
C THR A 78 -19.58 -16.96 31.18
N LEU A 79 -19.50 -16.30 32.35
CA LEU A 79 -18.34 -16.35 33.23
C LEU A 79 -18.13 -17.77 33.77
N GLY A 80 -19.19 -18.45 34.20
CA GLY A 80 -19.13 -19.85 34.61
C GLY A 80 -18.64 -20.77 33.50
N ALA A 81 -19.24 -20.67 32.30
CA ALA A 81 -18.82 -21.46 31.14
C ALA A 81 -17.36 -21.21 30.74
N ALA A 82 -16.89 -19.95 30.82
CA ALA A 82 -15.51 -19.60 30.53
C ALA A 82 -14.53 -20.14 31.59
N LEU A 83 -14.92 -20.11 32.87
CA LEU A 83 -14.13 -20.66 33.97
C LEU A 83 -13.98 -22.17 33.84
N ASP A 84 -15.08 -22.88 33.58
CA ASP A 84 -15.10 -24.34 33.39
C ASP A 84 -14.24 -24.75 32.20
N ARG A 85 -14.41 -24.06 31.06
CA ARG A 85 -13.61 -24.30 29.86
C ARG A 85 -12.12 -24.09 30.13
N ARG A 86 -11.75 -23.04 30.85
CA ARG A 86 -10.35 -22.80 31.21
C ARG A 86 -9.82 -23.90 32.13
N GLY A 87 -10.58 -24.29 33.16
CA GLY A 87 -10.22 -25.39 34.03
C GLY A 87 -10.02 -26.72 33.27
N GLN A 88 -10.79 -26.96 32.21
CA GLN A 88 -10.55 -28.10 31.31
C GLN A 88 -9.28 -27.92 30.47
N LEU A 89 -9.05 -26.73 29.90
CA LEU A 89 -7.85 -26.45 29.12
C LEU A 89 -6.56 -26.48 29.95
N ASP A 90 -6.60 -26.12 31.23
CA ASP A 90 -5.44 -26.23 32.13
C ASP A 90 -5.16 -27.70 32.51
N LYS A 91 -6.19 -28.55 32.54
CA LYS A 91 -6.04 -30.00 32.76
C LYS A 91 -5.51 -30.73 31.53
N ILE A 92 -5.90 -30.29 30.33
CA ILE A 92 -5.56 -30.94 29.04
C ILE A 92 -4.29 -30.34 28.44
N GLY A 93 -4.12 -29.03 28.58
CA GLY A 93 -3.06 -28.23 27.99
C GLY A 93 -1.81 -28.26 28.85
N GLY A 94 -0.78 -28.97 28.39
CA GLY A 94 0.56 -28.88 28.98
C GLY A 94 1.22 -27.52 28.72
N ALA A 95 2.55 -27.47 28.87
CA ALA A 95 3.37 -26.26 28.78
C ALA A 95 3.12 -25.38 27.51
N ALA A 96 2.66 -25.96 26.40
CA ALA A 96 2.34 -25.22 25.18
C ALA A 96 1.11 -24.30 25.31
N HIS A 97 0.10 -24.68 26.11
CA HIS A 97 -1.08 -23.84 26.37
C HIS A 97 -0.69 -22.65 27.25
N GLU A 98 -0.01 -22.92 28.35
CA GLU A 98 0.51 -21.90 29.27
C GLU A 98 1.43 -20.89 28.56
N ALA A 99 2.32 -21.37 27.68
CA ALA A 99 3.18 -20.50 26.87
C ALA A 99 2.39 -19.61 25.91
N ARG A 100 1.27 -20.09 25.33
CA ARG A 100 0.39 -19.26 24.47
C ARG A 100 -0.32 -18.19 25.28
N VAL A 101 -0.82 -18.52 26.47
CA VAL A 101 -1.46 -17.56 27.38
C VAL A 101 -0.47 -16.47 27.80
N ARG A 102 0.75 -16.87 28.24
CA ARG A 102 1.82 -15.91 28.60
C ARG A 102 2.18 -14.97 27.44
N ARG A 103 2.38 -15.50 26.22
CA ARG A 103 2.65 -14.66 25.03
C ARG A 103 1.54 -13.68 24.69
N GLY A 104 0.29 -14.00 25.05
CA GLY A 104 -0.86 -13.10 24.90
C GLY A 104 -0.86 -11.96 25.91
N GLN A 105 -0.23 -12.15 27.07
CA GLN A 105 -0.17 -11.19 28.18
C GLN A 105 1.10 -10.34 28.17
N GLU A 106 2.16 -10.77 27.47
CA GLU A 106 3.39 -10.00 27.32
C GLU A 106 3.36 -9.10 26.08
N ILE A 107 3.73 -7.83 26.25
CA ILE A 107 3.93 -6.88 25.15
C ILE A 107 5.41 -6.87 24.77
N THR A 108 5.71 -7.32 23.57
CA THR A 108 7.07 -7.31 23.01
C THR A 108 7.34 -6.04 22.20
N SER A 109 8.62 -5.78 21.89
CA SER A 109 8.99 -4.72 20.95
C SER A 109 8.43 -4.98 19.55
N SER A 110 8.35 -6.24 19.12
CA SER A 110 7.76 -6.63 17.82
C SER A 110 6.27 -6.27 17.74
N ASP A 111 5.53 -6.46 18.84
CA ASP A 111 4.11 -6.06 18.91
C ASP A 111 3.95 -4.54 18.74
N ARG A 112 4.82 -3.75 19.40
CA ARG A 112 4.81 -2.29 19.30
C ARG A 112 5.12 -1.82 17.88
N VAL A 113 6.11 -2.45 17.23
CA VAL A 113 6.47 -2.16 15.84
C VAL A 113 5.33 -2.52 14.90
N SER A 114 4.71 -3.70 15.07
CA SER A 114 3.58 -4.14 14.24
C SER A 114 2.36 -3.23 14.39
N PHE A 115 2.06 -2.81 15.62
CA PHE A 115 1.01 -1.84 15.88
C PHE A 115 1.32 -0.46 15.26
N TRP A 116 2.54 0.03 15.41
CA TRP A 116 2.96 1.29 14.77
C TRP A 116 2.85 1.19 13.24
N LEU A 117 3.35 0.10 12.65
CA LEU A 117 3.28 -0.14 11.22
C LEU A 117 1.83 -0.12 10.72
N SER A 118 0.93 -0.84 11.39
CA SER A 118 -0.49 -0.88 11.00
C SER A 118 -1.22 0.47 11.11
N ARG A 119 -0.70 1.42 11.90
CA ARG A 119 -1.18 2.81 11.94
C ARG A 119 -0.56 3.69 10.85
N HIS A 120 0.72 3.48 10.54
CA HIS A 120 1.52 4.36 9.67
C HIS A 120 1.80 3.81 8.28
N TYR A 121 1.33 2.61 7.93
CA TYR A 121 1.63 1.94 6.66
C TYR A 121 1.38 2.83 5.43
N LEU A 122 0.26 3.57 5.40
CA LEU A 122 -0.08 4.42 4.26
C LEU A 122 0.90 5.57 4.07
N PHE A 123 1.40 6.14 5.17
CA PHE A 123 2.47 7.15 5.12
C PHE A 123 3.75 6.52 4.57
N LEU A 124 4.14 5.34 5.06
CA LEU A 124 5.34 4.65 4.62
C LEU A 124 5.29 4.28 3.13
N LEU A 125 4.17 3.72 2.66
CA LEU A 125 3.96 3.41 1.25
C LEU A 125 4.09 4.67 0.39
N ASN A 126 3.36 5.74 0.73
CA ASN A 126 3.44 7.00 0.00
C ASN A 126 4.85 7.60 0.02
N PHE A 127 5.54 7.54 1.16
CA PHE A 127 6.91 8.05 1.30
C PHE A 127 7.89 7.26 0.43
N ILE A 128 7.82 5.93 0.44
CA ILE A 128 8.67 5.07 -0.40
C ILE A 128 8.41 5.35 -1.88
N ILE A 129 7.15 5.43 -2.31
CA ILE A 129 6.79 5.69 -3.70
C ILE A 129 7.19 7.11 -4.11
N PHE A 130 7.02 8.09 -3.24
CA PHE A 130 7.48 9.46 -3.46
C PHE A 130 8.99 9.51 -3.69
N LEU A 131 9.79 8.82 -2.87
CA LEU A 131 11.23 8.72 -3.09
C LEU A 131 11.54 8.00 -4.41
N TYR A 132 10.85 6.90 -4.71
CA TYR A 132 11.05 6.15 -5.94
C TYR A 132 10.80 6.98 -7.21
N VAL A 133 9.70 7.74 -7.25
CA VAL A 133 9.36 8.53 -8.45
C VAL A 133 10.01 9.91 -8.45
N GLY A 134 10.34 10.47 -7.28
CA GLY A 134 10.92 11.80 -7.12
C GLY A 134 12.43 11.85 -7.29
N LEU A 135 13.17 10.86 -6.75
CA LEU A 135 14.64 10.84 -6.85
C LEU A 135 15.18 10.87 -8.31
N PRO A 136 14.54 10.22 -9.31
CA PRO A 136 14.97 10.32 -10.71
C PRO A 136 15.02 11.74 -11.27
N PHE A 137 14.23 12.68 -10.72
CA PHE A 137 14.23 14.08 -11.12
C PHE A 137 15.44 14.85 -10.55
N LEU A 138 16.14 14.32 -9.55
CA LEU A 138 17.38 14.93 -9.06
C LEU A 138 18.53 14.76 -10.07
N ALA A 139 18.51 13.71 -10.91
CA ALA A 139 19.54 13.50 -11.92
C ALA A 139 19.72 14.71 -12.87
N PRO A 140 18.66 15.19 -13.57
CA PRO A 140 18.79 16.37 -14.41
C PRO A 140 19.06 17.67 -13.62
N VAL A 141 18.60 17.78 -12.37
CA VAL A 141 18.91 18.92 -11.49
C VAL A 141 20.41 18.99 -11.19
N PHE A 142 21.02 17.85 -10.85
CA PHE A 142 22.46 17.76 -10.63
C PHE A 142 23.26 18.02 -11.91
N MET A 143 22.82 17.51 -13.06
CA MET A 143 23.44 17.84 -14.34
C MET A 143 23.40 19.34 -14.63
N LYS A 144 22.25 20.00 -14.40
CA LYS A 144 22.12 21.46 -14.58
C LYS A 144 23.01 22.25 -13.64
N ALA A 145 23.24 21.75 -12.42
CA ALA A 145 24.12 22.36 -11.43
C ALA A 145 25.62 22.06 -11.64
N GLY A 146 25.98 21.26 -12.66
CA GLY A 146 27.36 20.81 -12.89
C GLY A 146 27.84 19.70 -11.94
N ALA A 147 26.95 19.16 -11.10
CA ALA A 147 27.25 18.07 -10.16
C ALA A 147 27.13 16.70 -10.85
N GLU A 148 28.01 16.42 -11.81
CA GLU A 148 27.92 15.21 -12.66
C GLU A 148 27.99 13.90 -11.88
N ILE A 149 28.87 13.80 -10.87
CA ILE A 149 29.06 12.55 -10.10
C ILE A 149 27.74 12.16 -9.39
N PRO A 150 27.10 13.03 -8.58
CA PRO A 150 25.78 12.76 -8.03
C PRO A 150 24.73 12.39 -9.08
N ALA A 151 24.70 13.06 -10.23
CA ALA A 151 23.75 12.75 -11.30
C ALA A 151 23.94 11.32 -11.83
N ARG A 152 25.19 10.92 -12.12
CA ARG A 152 25.53 9.59 -12.61
C ARG A 152 25.17 8.50 -11.60
N VAL A 153 25.36 8.74 -10.31
CA VAL A 153 24.92 7.80 -9.26
C VAL A 153 23.42 7.55 -9.34
N VAL A 154 22.61 8.60 -9.51
CA VAL A 154 21.15 8.45 -9.68
C VAL A 154 20.82 7.65 -10.94
N TYR A 155 21.42 7.99 -12.10
CA TYR A 155 21.21 7.22 -13.34
C TYR A 155 21.59 5.73 -13.16
N THR A 156 22.71 5.43 -12.51
CA THR A 156 23.17 4.06 -12.27
C THR A 156 22.20 3.27 -11.39
N ILE A 157 21.75 3.84 -10.26
CA ILE A 157 20.81 3.19 -9.33
C ILE A 157 19.50 2.79 -10.03
N TYR A 158 19.00 3.65 -10.94
CA TYR A 158 17.75 3.38 -11.66
C TYR A 158 17.93 2.55 -12.94
N SER A 159 19.16 2.30 -13.39
CA SER A 159 19.42 1.61 -14.65
C SER A 159 18.97 0.14 -14.72
N PRO A 160 18.90 -0.64 -13.62
CA PRO A 160 18.27 -1.97 -13.64
C PRO A 160 16.74 -1.90 -13.54
N LEU A 161 16.19 -0.78 -13.07
CA LEU A 161 14.75 -0.60 -12.86
C LEU A 161 14.05 -0.09 -14.13
N CYS A 162 14.76 0.71 -14.92
CA CYS A 162 14.28 1.29 -16.16
C CYS A 162 15.42 1.30 -17.17
N HIS A 163 15.07 1.08 -18.44
CA HIS A 163 16.02 1.12 -19.54
C HIS A 163 16.50 2.55 -19.87
N GLN A 164 15.78 3.60 -19.42
CA GLN A 164 16.18 5.02 -19.54
C GLN A 164 16.54 5.48 -20.98
N PHE A 165 15.83 4.99 -21.99
CA PHE A 165 16.03 5.48 -23.36
C PHE A 165 15.65 6.96 -23.42
N GLY A 166 16.52 7.80 -23.99
CA GLY A 166 16.23 9.23 -24.12
C GLY A 166 14.89 9.50 -24.80
N PHE A 167 14.56 8.77 -25.87
CA PHE A 167 13.29 8.90 -26.60
C PHE A 167 12.03 8.42 -25.86
N ARG A 168 12.19 7.95 -24.61
CA ARG A 168 11.11 7.54 -23.70
C ARG A 168 11.18 8.25 -22.35
N SER A 169 12.02 9.28 -22.21
CA SER A 169 12.24 10.00 -20.96
C SER A 169 11.85 11.47 -21.09
N PHE A 170 11.36 12.04 -20.00
CA PHE A 170 11.22 13.50 -19.90
C PHE A 170 12.59 14.17 -19.84
N PHE A 171 12.69 15.38 -20.38
CA PHE A 171 13.85 16.25 -20.31
C PHE A 171 13.54 17.50 -19.51
N LEU A 172 14.49 17.94 -18.68
CA LEU A 172 14.41 19.19 -17.93
C LEU A 172 15.54 20.14 -18.34
N PHE A 173 15.28 21.44 -18.20
CA PHE A 173 16.25 22.52 -18.44
C PHE A 173 16.75 22.64 -19.88
N GLY A 174 15.92 22.23 -20.85
CA GLY A 174 16.19 22.29 -22.28
C GLY A 174 15.07 22.91 -23.10
N ALA A 175 15.20 22.82 -24.42
CA ALA A 175 14.23 23.38 -25.38
C ALA A 175 12.88 22.64 -25.37
N GLN A 176 12.85 21.32 -25.15
CA GLN A 176 11.62 20.52 -25.14
C GLN A 176 11.54 19.62 -23.88
N PRO A 177 10.31 19.29 -23.42
CA PRO A 177 10.12 18.37 -22.30
C PRO A 177 10.32 16.89 -22.65
N TYR A 178 10.41 16.55 -23.94
CA TYR A 178 10.63 15.21 -24.46
C TYR A 178 11.07 15.28 -25.93
N TYR A 179 11.68 14.20 -26.42
CA TYR A 179 12.14 14.06 -27.80
C TYR A 179 11.79 12.65 -28.27
N PRO A 180 10.63 12.40 -28.91
CA PRO A 180 10.23 11.06 -29.31
C PRO A 180 10.95 10.65 -30.60
N LEU A 181 10.85 9.37 -30.97
CA LEU A 181 11.33 8.90 -32.26
C LEU A 181 10.47 9.46 -33.40
N GLN A 182 11.07 9.58 -34.59
CA GLN A 182 10.37 10.06 -35.79
C GLN A 182 9.15 9.20 -36.14
N GLU A 183 9.20 7.90 -35.87
CA GLU A 183 8.12 6.94 -36.12
C GLU A 183 6.85 7.19 -35.30
N THR A 184 6.92 8.05 -34.26
CA THR A 184 5.71 8.50 -33.55
C THR A 184 4.82 9.42 -34.39
N GLY A 185 5.33 9.97 -35.50
CA GLY A 185 4.59 10.82 -36.42
C GLY A 185 4.18 12.19 -35.85
N MET A 186 4.74 12.58 -34.71
CA MET A 186 4.45 13.86 -34.06
C MET A 186 5.04 15.02 -34.89
N LYS A 187 4.23 16.06 -35.12
CA LYS A 187 4.61 17.26 -35.88
C LYS A 187 4.91 18.42 -34.92
N GLY A 188 5.82 19.30 -35.32
CA GLY A 188 6.14 20.52 -34.57
C GLY A 188 7.01 20.31 -33.34
N ILE A 189 7.67 19.16 -33.23
CA ILE A 189 8.65 18.86 -32.19
C ILE A 189 9.89 18.24 -32.82
N GLU A 190 11.06 18.53 -32.25
CA GLU A 190 12.31 17.85 -32.62
C GLU A 190 12.27 16.41 -32.14
N THR A 191 12.73 15.49 -33.00
CA THR A 191 12.82 14.06 -32.69
C THR A 191 14.15 13.70 -32.04
N PHE A 192 14.21 12.57 -31.35
CA PHE A 192 15.45 12.10 -30.72
C PHE A 192 16.56 11.86 -31.75
N ASP A 193 16.21 11.28 -32.90
CA ASP A 193 17.11 11.03 -34.01
C ASP A 193 17.73 12.35 -34.53
N GLN A 194 16.92 13.43 -34.60
CA GLN A 194 17.37 14.75 -35.03
C GLN A 194 18.35 15.39 -34.03
N ILE A 195 18.06 15.32 -32.74
CA ILE A 195 18.91 16.00 -31.73
C ILE A 195 20.20 15.23 -31.39
N THR A 196 20.25 13.93 -31.69
CA THR A 196 21.42 13.08 -31.41
C THR A 196 22.21 12.69 -32.65
N GLY A 197 21.59 12.74 -33.83
CA GLY A 197 22.16 12.22 -35.08
C GLY A 197 22.20 10.69 -35.16
N LEU A 198 21.64 9.98 -34.16
CA LEU A 198 21.53 8.53 -34.16
C LEU A 198 20.52 8.05 -35.21
N LYS A 199 20.74 6.85 -35.71
CA LYS A 199 19.99 6.19 -36.78
C LYS A 199 19.56 4.80 -36.34
N ASP A 200 18.58 4.26 -37.06
CA ASP A 200 18.08 2.88 -36.86
C ASP A 200 17.63 2.60 -35.41
N LEU A 201 17.06 3.59 -34.73
CA LEU A 201 16.60 3.44 -33.35
C LEU A 201 15.32 2.60 -33.24
N SER A 202 14.57 2.44 -34.34
CA SER A 202 13.42 1.54 -34.41
C SER A 202 13.80 0.07 -34.38
N ASN A 203 15.01 -0.30 -34.81
CA ASN A 203 15.51 -1.67 -34.78
C ASN A 203 15.98 -2.06 -33.36
N PRO A 204 15.33 -3.02 -32.67
CA PRO A 204 15.74 -3.42 -31.32
C PRO A 204 17.14 -4.01 -31.22
N GLN A 205 17.69 -4.49 -32.34
CA GLN A 205 19.03 -5.09 -32.41
C GLN A 205 20.13 -4.06 -32.71
N SER A 206 19.77 -2.81 -33.00
CA SER A 206 20.74 -1.76 -33.29
C SER A 206 21.60 -1.43 -32.06
N LEU A 207 22.92 -1.43 -32.25
CA LEU A 207 23.88 -1.00 -31.23
C LEU A 207 23.66 0.47 -30.84
N GLU A 208 23.10 1.28 -31.74
CA GLU A 208 22.80 2.69 -31.46
C GLU A 208 21.76 2.87 -30.35
N ARG A 209 20.94 1.86 -30.06
CA ARG A 209 20.03 1.89 -28.91
C ARG A 209 20.79 1.89 -27.58
N LEU A 210 21.95 1.25 -27.50
CA LEU A 210 22.80 1.33 -26.30
C LEU A 210 23.28 2.76 -26.10
N THR A 211 23.73 3.41 -27.18
CA THR A 211 24.09 4.84 -27.17
C THR A 211 22.91 5.74 -26.78
N ALA A 212 21.71 5.46 -27.30
CA ALA A 212 20.48 6.19 -26.93
C ALA A 212 20.11 6.04 -25.44
N ARG A 213 20.45 4.91 -24.83
CA ARG A 213 20.32 4.67 -23.38
C ARG A 213 21.40 5.43 -22.59
N GLU A 214 22.60 5.58 -23.11
CA GLU A 214 23.68 6.32 -22.45
C GLU A 214 23.55 7.84 -22.58
N PHE A 215 22.80 8.32 -23.58
CA PHE A 215 22.58 9.74 -23.80
C PHE A 215 21.88 10.40 -22.60
N ILE A 216 22.59 11.25 -21.86
CA ILE A 216 22.06 11.99 -20.69
C ILE A 216 21.40 13.30 -21.10
N GLY A 217 21.96 14.00 -22.09
CA GLY A 217 21.53 15.32 -22.52
C GLY A 217 22.65 16.37 -22.47
N ASN A 218 22.31 17.62 -22.78
CA ASN A 218 23.23 18.76 -22.85
C ASN A 218 22.48 20.08 -22.57
N PRO A 219 23.17 21.24 -22.45
CA PRO A 219 22.50 22.51 -22.13
C PRO A 219 21.42 22.98 -23.12
N ALA A 220 21.46 22.55 -24.39
CA ALA A 220 20.47 22.94 -25.39
C ALA A 220 19.20 22.09 -25.30
N VAL A 221 19.35 20.76 -25.24
CA VAL A 221 18.22 19.82 -25.20
C VAL A 221 17.73 19.55 -23.78
N GLY A 222 18.49 19.96 -22.78
CA GLY A 222 18.25 19.63 -21.38
C GLY A 222 18.80 18.27 -21.01
N TYR A 223 18.44 17.79 -19.83
CA TYR A 223 18.90 16.52 -19.26
C TYR A 223 17.72 15.61 -18.96
N LYS A 224 17.85 14.33 -19.29
CA LYS A 224 16.77 13.37 -19.13
C LYS A 224 16.52 13.00 -17.67
N VAL A 225 15.28 12.70 -17.31
CA VAL A 225 14.93 12.05 -16.03
C VAL A 225 15.43 10.61 -16.04
N ALA A 226 15.94 10.12 -14.91
CA ALA A 226 16.50 8.76 -14.77
C ALA A 226 15.46 7.62 -14.79
N LEU A 227 14.27 7.88 -15.29
CA LEU A 227 13.14 6.95 -15.39
C LEU A 227 12.36 7.27 -16.67
N CYS A 228 11.70 6.29 -17.28
CA CYS A 228 10.90 6.53 -18.48
C CYS A 228 9.57 7.21 -18.14
N GLU A 229 8.98 7.89 -19.12
CA GLU A 229 7.70 8.60 -19.01
C GLU A 229 6.58 7.69 -18.47
N ARG A 230 6.53 6.43 -18.91
CA ARG A 230 5.53 5.45 -18.48
C ARG A 230 5.70 5.10 -17.00
N ASP A 231 6.92 4.79 -16.56
CA ASP A 231 7.19 4.47 -15.15
C ASP A 231 6.90 5.69 -14.27
N VAL A 232 7.32 6.90 -14.69
CA VAL A 232 7.01 8.15 -13.97
C VAL A 232 5.49 8.26 -13.79
N ALA A 233 4.71 8.01 -14.83
CA ALA A 233 3.25 8.08 -14.76
C ALA A 233 2.62 6.99 -13.87
N ILE A 234 3.11 5.75 -13.93
CA ILE A 234 2.62 4.65 -13.09
C ILE A 234 2.82 4.98 -11.62
N TYR A 235 4.06 5.29 -11.21
CA TYR A 235 4.37 5.52 -9.81
C TYR A 235 3.80 6.84 -9.29
N SER A 236 3.72 7.87 -10.15
CA SER A 236 2.97 9.09 -9.81
C SER A 236 1.49 8.80 -9.60
N GLY A 237 0.87 7.96 -10.42
CA GLY A 237 -0.53 7.54 -10.26
C GLY A 237 -0.78 6.82 -8.94
N ILE A 238 0.12 5.89 -8.58
CA ILE A 238 0.05 5.20 -7.29
C ILE A 238 0.18 6.20 -6.14
N PHE A 239 1.15 7.11 -6.20
CA PHE A 239 1.36 8.13 -5.17
C PHE A 239 0.15 9.07 -5.03
N LEU A 240 -0.37 9.59 -6.14
CA LEU A 240 -1.53 10.49 -6.14
C LEU A 240 -2.78 9.81 -5.59
N PHE A 241 -3.05 8.56 -5.96
CA PHE A 241 -4.14 7.81 -5.36
C PHE A 241 -3.90 7.58 -3.86
N GLY A 242 -2.66 7.29 -3.45
CA GLY A 242 -2.31 7.13 -2.05
C GLY A 242 -2.53 8.40 -1.22
N LEU A 243 -2.27 9.58 -1.78
CA LEU A 243 -2.62 10.87 -1.16
C LEU A 243 -4.14 11.06 -1.08
N LEU A 244 -4.88 10.75 -2.14
CA LEU A 244 -6.34 10.80 -2.17
C LEU A 244 -6.95 9.84 -1.13
N PHE A 245 -6.42 8.63 -1.02
CA PHE A 245 -6.84 7.64 -0.05
C PHE A 245 -6.57 8.10 1.39
N ALA A 246 -5.43 8.74 1.63
CA ALA A 246 -5.13 9.36 2.92
C ALA A 246 -6.09 10.52 3.24
N ALA A 247 -6.34 11.42 2.28
CA ALA A 247 -7.21 12.58 2.42
C ALA A 247 -8.67 12.19 2.71
N THR A 248 -9.15 11.09 2.12
CA THR A 248 -10.48 10.52 2.38
C THR A 248 -10.55 9.72 3.69
N LYS A 249 -9.49 9.74 4.52
CA LYS A 249 -9.37 8.95 5.75
C LYS A 249 -9.59 7.45 5.50
N ARG A 250 -9.06 6.95 4.38
CA ARG A 250 -9.07 5.52 3.99
C ARG A 250 -10.48 4.94 3.77
N ARG A 251 -11.42 5.78 3.32
CA ARG A 251 -12.85 5.40 3.17
C ARG A 251 -13.23 4.93 1.77
N ILE A 252 -12.33 5.04 0.79
CA ILE A 252 -12.61 4.61 -0.59
C ILE A 252 -12.72 3.08 -0.62
N PRO A 253 -13.82 2.51 -1.15
CA PRO A 253 -13.99 1.07 -1.25
C PRO A 253 -13.07 0.45 -2.32
N PRO A 254 -12.79 -0.88 -2.24
CA PRO A 254 -11.98 -1.58 -3.23
C PRO A 254 -12.58 -1.47 -4.62
N LEU A 255 -11.72 -1.24 -5.61
CA LEU A 255 -12.12 -1.28 -7.02
C LEU A 255 -12.49 -2.71 -7.42
N HIS A 256 -13.60 -2.91 -8.11
CA HIS A 256 -13.93 -4.25 -8.62
C HIS A 256 -12.88 -4.70 -9.64
N TRP A 257 -12.46 -5.97 -9.57
CA TRP A 257 -11.35 -6.49 -10.37
C TRP A 257 -11.57 -6.33 -11.89
N THR A 258 -12.82 -6.44 -12.38
CA THR A 258 -13.12 -6.20 -13.82
C THR A 258 -12.87 -4.76 -14.23
N ILE A 259 -13.19 -3.79 -13.37
CA ILE A 259 -12.97 -2.37 -13.62
C ILE A 259 -11.46 -2.09 -13.61
N TRP A 260 -10.71 -2.70 -12.68
CA TRP A 260 -9.25 -2.62 -12.69
C TRP A 260 -8.64 -3.20 -13.97
N ILE A 261 -9.15 -4.33 -14.46
CA ILE A 261 -8.70 -4.90 -15.74
C ILE A 261 -9.01 -3.94 -16.90
N VAL A 262 -10.24 -3.44 -17.01
CA VAL A 262 -10.67 -2.63 -18.16
C VAL A 262 -10.04 -1.23 -18.15
N LEU A 263 -9.92 -0.58 -16.99
CA LEU A 263 -9.38 0.78 -16.89
C LEU A 263 -7.87 0.82 -16.69
N GLY A 264 -7.31 -0.16 -15.98
CA GLY A 264 -5.89 -0.23 -15.66
C GLY A 264 -5.10 -1.04 -16.66
N LEU A 265 -5.32 -2.36 -16.67
CA LEU A 265 -4.55 -3.30 -17.50
C LEU A 265 -4.86 -3.17 -19.00
N GLY A 266 -6.09 -2.86 -19.36
CA GLY A 266 -6.54 -2.77 -20.75
C GLY A 266 -5.75 -1.72 -21.53
N PRO A 267 -5.76 -0.43 -21.15
CA PRO A 267 -5.08 0.62 -21.90
C PRO A 267 -3.57 0.44 -21.97
N ILE A 268 -2.92 0.13 -20.84
CA ILE A 268 -1.47 -0.09 -20.80
C ILE A 268 -1.06 -1.38 -21.51
N GLY A 269 -1.91 -2.41 -21.46
CA GLY A 269 -1.75 -3.64 -22.21
C GLY A 269 -1.83 -3.37 -23.70
N LEU A 270 -2.88 -2.71 -24.17
CA LEU A 270 -3.03 -2.37 -25.58
C LEU A 270 -1.87 -1.50 -26.10
N ASP A 271 -1.48 -0.46 -25.36
CA ASP A 271 -0.36 0.41 -25.75
C ASP A 271 0.99 -0.31 -25.69
N GLY A 272 1.29 -0.96 -24.56
CA GLY A 272 2.55 -1.67 -24.33
C GLY A 272 2.73 -2.92 -25.20
N PHE A 273 1.69 -3.75 -25.34
CA PHE A 273 1.73 -4.94 -26.19
C PHE A 273 1.81 -4.55 -27.67
N SER A 274 0.98 -3.62 -28.16
CA SER A 274 1.07 -3.22 -29.57
C SER A 274 2.45 -2.64 -29.90
N GLN A 275 3.02 -1.83 -29.01
CA GLN A 275 4.39 -1.33 -29.16
C GLN A 275 5.42 -2.47 -29.16
N LEU A 276 5.42 -3.33 -28.13
CA LEU A 276 6.41 -4.41 -27.97
C LEU A 276 6.37 -5.40 -29.14
N PHE A 277 5.18 -5.84 -29.53
CA PHE A 277 5.02 -6.82 -30.60
C PHE A 277 5.37 -6.24 -31.97
N SER A 278 5.05 -4.97 -32.23
CA SER A 278 5.47 -4.30 -33.47
C SER A 278 6.99 -4.16 -33.58
N GLN A 279 7.72 -4.17 -32.45
CA GLN A 279 9.18 -4.04 -32.40
C GLN A 279 9.91 -5.35 -32.73
N PHE A 280 9.30 -6.53 -32.54
CA PHE A 280 9.92 -7.79 -32.92
C PHE A 280 10.12 -7.95 -34.43
N ASN A 281 9.39 -7.16 -35.23
CA ASN A 281 9.50 -7.11 -36.70
C ASN A 281 9.47 -8.50 -37.37
N TRP A 282 8.62 -9.40 -36.87
CA TRP A 282 8.40 -10.69 -37.51
C TRP A 282 7.63 -10.50 -38.82
N ASP A 283 8.11 -11.06 -39.92
CA ASP A 283 7.54 -10.87 -41.26
C ASP A 283 6.02 -11.17 -41.34
N TRP A 284 5.57 -12.21 -40.63
CA TRP A 284 4.15 -12.57 -40.59
C TRP A 284 3.29 -11.56 -39.82
N LEU A 285 3.87 -10.89 -38.82
CA LEU A 285 3.17 -9.98 -37.92
C LEU A 285 3.19 -8.54 -38.44
N SER A 286 4.28 -8.12 -39.07
CA SER A 286 4.45 -6.76 -39.63
C SER A 286 3.40 -6.43 -40.70
N SER A 287 2.86 -7.46 -41.37
CA SER A 287 1.74 -7.35 -42.32
C SER A 287 0.42 -6.93 -41.66
N PHE A 288 0.23 -7.23 -40.38
CA PHE A 288 -1.00 -6.92 -39.62
C PHE A 288 -0.78 -5.79 -38.60
N LEU A 289 0.43 -5.65 -38.08
CA LEU A 289 0.82 -4.70 -37.06
C LEU A 289 2.10 -4.00 -37.48
N ALA A 290 1.93 -2.84 -38.13
CA ALA A 290 3.06 -1.99 -38.50
C ALA A 290 3.84 -1.52 -37.26
N TYR A 291 5.13 -1.25 -37.45
CA TYR A 291 5.99 -0.69 -36.41
C TYR A 291 5.32 0.54 -35.77
N ARG A 292 5.31 0.56 -34.45
CA ARG A 292 4.76 1.66 -33.68
C ARG A 292 5.60 1.93 -32.45
N GLU A 293 5.78 3.21 -32.16
CA GLU A 293 6.33 3.70 -30.89
C GLU A 293 5.24 4.52 -30.18
N SER A 294 4.99 4.26 -28.89
CA SER A 294 3.97 5.00 -28.13
C SER A 294 4.36 6.47 -28.02
N THR A 295 3.40 7.38 -28.18
CA THR A 295 3.64 8.81 -27.94
C THR A 295 3.82 9.10 -26.45
N PRO A 296 4.51 10.19 -26.07
CA PRO A 296 4.62 10.62 -24.67
C PRO A 296 3.25 10.71 -23.97
N PHE A 297 2.23 11.23 -24.67
CA PHE A 297 0.87 11.31 -24.16
C PHE A 297 0.30 9.92 -23.82
N LEU A 298 0.41 8.94 -24.71
CA LEU A 298 -0.10 7.59 -24.46
C LEU A 298 0.64 6.90 -23.32
N ARG A 299 1.97 7.05 -23.25
CA ARG A 299 2.78 6.51 -22.14
C ARG A 299 2.33 7.07 -20.80
N VAL A 300 2.09 8.38 -20.73
CA VAL A 300 1.59 9.04 -19.51
C VAL A 300 0.16 8.62 -19.20
N LEU A 301 -0.75 8.69 -20.15
CA LEU A 301 -2.16 8.37 -19.94
C LEU A 301 -2.35 6.92 -19.46
N THR A 302 -1.80 5.97 -20.20
CA THR A 302 -1.93 4.54 -19.88
C THR A 302 -1.19 4.17 -18.60
N GLY A 303 0.00 4.75 -18.38
CA GLY A 303 0.76 4.57 -17.15
C GLY A 303 0.01 5.11 -15.93
N LEU A 304 -0.55 6.32 -16.02
CA LEU A 304 -1.29 6.95 -14.94
C LEU A 304 -2.57 6.18 -14.61
N LEU A 305 -3.34 5.77 -15.63
CA LEU A 305 -4.54 4.95 -15.44
C LEU A 305 -4.21 3.63 -14.75
N PHE A 306 -3.15 2.95 -15.18
CA PHE A 306 -2.68 1.73 -14.55
C PHE A 306 -2.25 1.95 -13.09
N GLY A 307 -1.45 2.99 -12.83
CA GLY A 307 -0.98 3.32 -11.49
C GLY A 307 -2.11 3.64 -10.51
N VAL A 308 -3.02 4.55 -10.90
CA VAL A 308 -4.17 4.96 -10.09
C VAL A 308 -5.10 3.78 -9.82
N SER A 309 -5.48 3.03 -10.87
CA SER A 309 -6.41 1.90 -10.71
C SER A 309 -5.81 0.75 -9.91
N THR A 310 -4.51 0.49 -10.03
CA THR A 310 -3.81 -0.54 -9.25
C THR A 310 -3.73 -0.18 -7.78
N ALA A 311 -3.43 1.09 -7.46
CA ALA A 311 -3.46 1.56 -6.08
C ALA A 311 -4.90 1.56 -5.51
N TRP A 312 -5.90 1.94 -6.31
CA TRP A 312 -7.31 1.86 -5.92
C TRP A 312 -7.77 0.42 -5.68
N PHE A 313 -7.33 -0.51 -6.49
CA PHE A 313 -7.57 -1.93 -6.25
C PHE A 313 -6.91 -2.39 -4.93
N ALA A 314 -5.63 -2.13 -4.74
CA ALA A 314 -4.84 -2.71 -3.65
C ALA A 314 -5.01 -2.05 -2.28
N TYR A 315 -5.02 -0.71 -2.20
CA TYR A 315 -4.91 0.01 -0.92
C TYR A 315 -6.08 -0.24 0.04
N PRO A 316 -7.35 -0.35 -0.42
CA PRO A 316 -8.46 -0.71 0.45
C PRO A 316 -8.32 -2.11 1.08
N TYR A 317 -7.81 -3.11 0.35
CA TYR A 317 -7.54 -4.43 0.90
C TYR A 317 -6.39 -4.41 1.92
N ILE A 318 -5.35 -3.62 1.67
CA ILE A 318 -4.26 -3.42 2.64
C ILE A 318 -4.82 -2.76 3.91
N GLU A 319 -5.68 -1.75 3.80
CA GLU A 319 -6.30 -1.11 4.97
C GLU A 319 -7.15 -2.10 5.77
N GLU A 320 -7.89 -3.01 5.14
CA GLU A 320 -8.66 -4.05 5.82
C GLU A 320 -7.75 -4.93 6.70
N SER A 321 -6.67 -5.46 6.12
CA SER A 321 -5.69 -6.27 6.85
C SER A 321 -4.98 -5.48 7.96
N MET A 322 -4.65 -4.20 7.70
CA MET A 322 -4.03 -3.33 8.70
C MET A 322 -5.01 -2.97 9.82
N ALA A 323 -6.30 -2.83 9.53
CA ALA A 323 -7.34 -2.58 10.53
C ALA A 323 -7.51 -3.78 11.47
N GLU A 324 -7.56 -5.01 10.94
CA GLU A 324 -7.57 -6.23 11.76
C GLU A 324 -6.34 -6.32 12.67
N THR A 325 -5.16 -6.02 12.11
CA THR A 325 -3.91 -6.00 12.87
C THR A 325 -3.97 -4.95 14.00
N ARG A 326 -4.48 -3.74 13.74
CA ARG A 326 -4.66 -2.71 14.77
C ARG A 326 -5.62 -3.17 15.86
N GLN A 327 -6.77 -3.72 15.50
CA GLN A 327 -7.78 -4.21 16.44
C GLN A 327 -7.22 -5.30 17.36
N PHE A 328 -6.47 -6.24 16.78
CA PHE A 328 -5.78 -7.29 17.54
C PHE A 328 -4.85 -6.71 18.59
N PHE A 329 -3.98 -5.76 18.22
CA PHE A 329 -3.04 -5.16 19.17
C PHE A 329 -3.69 -4.21 20.17
N ILE A 330 -4.73 -3.45 19.80
CA ILE A 330 -5.51 -2.63 20.74
C ILE A 330 -6.05 -3.51 21.86
N LYS A 331 -6.67 -4.65 21.50
CA LYS A 331 -7.14 -5.63 22.47
C LYS A 331 -6.00 -6.23 23.30
N LYS A 332 -4.93 -6.70 22.64
CA LYS A 332 -3.76 -7.29 23.34
C LYS A 332 -3.19 -6.31 24.38
N PHE A 333 -3.04 -5.04 24.03
CA PHE A 333 -2.51 -4.02 24.94
C PHE A 333 -3.47 -3.69 26.08
N ALA A 334 -4.79 -3.72 25.85
CA ALA A 334 -5.77 -3.58 26.91
C ALA A 334 -5.73 -4.76 27.90
N VAL A 335 -5.51 -5.98 27.41
CA VAL A 335 -5.44 -7.20 28.24
C VAL A 335 -4.13 -7.29 29.05
N ALA A 336 -3.03 -6.81 28.48
CA ALA A 336 -1.71 -6.86 29.10
C ALA A 336 -1.47 -5.74 30.14
N LYS A 337 -2.18 -4.61 30.02
CA LYS A 337 -2.23 -3.55 31.05
C LYS A 337 -2.83 -4.05 32.33
#